data_AF-I9LGB4-F1
#
_entry.id   AF-I9LGB4-F1
#
_cell.length_a   1.000
_cell.length_b   1.000
_cell.length_c   1.000
_cell.angle_alpha   90.00
_cell.angle_beta   90.00
_cell.angle_gamma   90.00
#
_symmetry.space_group_name_H-M   'P 1'
#
loop_
_entity.id
_entity.type
_entity.pdbx_description
1 polymer ?
#
loop_
_entity_poly.entity_id
_entity_poly.type
_entity_poly.pdbx_seq_one_letter_code
_entity_poly.pdbx_strand_id
1 'polypeptide(L)'
;MKNYLKKTIMAAFSVTLLTGLAVPSVFAQQSVKVNLPTFKITANDVAIDNNTRLYPVIVYKDTTYLPMTYNDSRFLGLETDWSLDKGLQITKNSMQLSYNPNNRYINSALEDAVISELKTSVNGKVINNKNETLPLLVFRDITYAPLMRYGVDEFNLTFSFDANKGLIINSKATKASSATIPADAKVYSQVFDNVTVILDRSWNNQSGNLYVKENNITKKIGNPNYIYGESYSKVGAIETYSPVNNLSVSDRWVYVVAIDSSASPLISKNVRVNIDTNEVQVTK
;
A
#
# COMPACT_ATOMS: atom_id res chain seq x y z
N MET A 1 -10.73 81.86 24.69
CA MET A 1 -9.87 80.72 25.08
C MET A 1 -10.77 79.65 25.69
N LYS A 2 -11.18 78.65 24.89
CA LYS A 2 -10.78 77.22 25.02
C LYS A 2 -11.06 76.58 26.40
N ASN A 3 -12.28 76.09 26.55
CA ASN A 3 -12.66 74.68 26.73
C ASN A 3 -12.07 73.83 27.88
N TYR A 4 -12.99 73.51 28.81
CA TYR A 4 -13.43 72.19 29.28
C TYR A 4 -12.54 71.31 30.19
N LEU A 5 -13.06 71.15 31.42
CA LEU A 5 -13.46 69.89 32.06
C LEU A 5 -12.41 68.75 32.11
N LYS A 6 -11.73 68.63 33.25
CA LYS A 6 -11.04 67.39 33.64
C LYS A 6 -11.87 66.64 34.69
N LYS A 7 -12.49 65.55 34.22
CA LYS A 7 -13.14 64.50 35.02
C LYS A 7 -12.06 63.69 35.73
N THR A 8 -12.19 63.49 37.04
CA THR A 8 -11.37 62.53 37.80
C THR A 8 -12.10 61.20 37.90
N ILE A 9 -11.34 60.14 37.64
CA ILE A 9 -11.73 58.79 37.27
C ILE A 9 -12.03 57.96 38.53
N MET A 10 -13.12 57.18 38.52
CA MET A 10 -13.33 56.09 39.47
C MET A 10 -13.91 54.85 38.75
N ALA A 11 -13.25 53.72 38.99
CA ALA A 11 -13.66 52.33 38.77
C ALA A 11 -13.74 51.77 37.33
N ALA A 12 -12.82 50.85 37.00
CA ALA A 12 -13.12 49.43 36.84
C ALA A 12 -11.83 48.66 36.45
N PHE A 13 -11.34 47.81 37.36
CA PHE A 13 -10.28 46.83 37.07
C PHE A 13 -10.94 45.63 36.40
N SER A 14 -11.01 45.62 35.07
CA SER A 14 -11.32 44.40 34.31
C SER A 14 -10.07 43.53 34.27
N VAL A 15 -10.07 42.45 35.05
CA VAL A 15 -9.15 41.33 34.88
C VAL A 15 -9.55 40.61 33.60
N THR A 16 -8.91 40.93 32.49
CA THR A 16 -9.00 40.14 31.26
C THR A 16 -8.15 38.89 31.46
N LEU A 17 -8.81 37.78 31.80
CA LEU A 17 -8.21 36.45 31.76
C LEU A 17 -7.97 36.09 30.28
N LEU A 18 -6.74 36.31 29.80
CA LEU A 18 -6.28 35.77 28.52
C LEU A 18 -6.17 34.25 28.68
N THR A 19 -7.25 33.53 28.36
CA THR A 19 -7.19 32.08 28.18
C THR A 19 -6.30 31.82 26.97
N GLY A 20 -5.07 31.39 27.22
CA GLY A 20 -4.19 30.83 26.21
C GLY A 20 -4.87 29.63 25.58
N LEU A 21 -5.42 29.82 24.40
CA LEU A 21 -5.76 28.71 23.52
C LEU A 21 -4.45 27.99 23.23
N ALA A 22 -4.26 26.83 23.85
CA ALA A 22 -3.23 25.89 23.45
C ALA A 22 -3.55 25.52 21.99
N VAL A 23 -2.91 26.20 21.05
CA VAL A 23 -2.79 25.71 19.69
C VAL A 23 -2.12 24.35 19.80
N PRO A 24 -2.75 23.25 19.35
CA PRO A 24 -2.07 21.97 19.30
C PRO A 24 -0.81 22.19 18.46
N SER A 25 0.34 22.00 19.09
CA SER A 25 1.62 21.95 18.40
C SER A 25 1.56 20.78 17.43
N VAL A 26 1.29 21.07 16.16
CA VAL A 26 1.53 20.13 15.07
C VAL A 26 3.05 19.94 15.05
N PHE A 27 3.54 18.82 15.59
CA PHE A 27 4.93 18.45 15.43
C PHE A 27 5.20 18.33 13.93
N ALA A 28 6.14 19.12 13.41
CA ALA A 28 6.55 19.01 12.03
C ALA A 28 7.17 17.62 11.83
N GLN A 29 6.54 16.80 10.98
CA GLN A 29 7.07 15.49 10.63
C GLN A 29 8.44 15.67 9.99
N GLN A 30 9.46 15.00 10.53
CA GLN A 30 10.85 15.22 10.12
C GLN A 30 11.06 14.78 8.67
N SER A 31 11.31 15.74 7.78
CA SER A 31 11.63 15.50 6.38
C SER A 31 13.09 15.11 6.20
N VAL A 32 13.35 14.23 5.24
CA VAL A 32 14.67 13.71 4.87
C VAL A 32 14.80 13.64 3.34
N LYS A 33 16.02 13.74 2.85
CA LYS A 33 16.34 13.57 1.43
C LYS A 33 16.64 12.12 1.10
N VAL A 34 16.04 11.62 0.02
CA VAL A 34 16.27 10.27 -0.50
C VAL A 34 16.65 10.32 -1.97
N ASN A 35 17.46 9.36 -2.41
CA ASN A 35 17.92 9.27 -3.79
C ASN A 35 17.37 8.02 -4.48
N LEU A 36 17.27 8.06 -5.81
CA LEU A 36 17.23 6.84 -6.58
C LEU A 36 18.58 6.10 -6.47
N PRO A 37 18.58 4.76 -6.47
CA PRO A 37 19.82 3.99 -6.49
C PRO A 37 20.60 4.26 -7.78
N THR A 38 21.89 4.54 -7.63
CA THR A 38 22.84 4.73 -8.74
C THR A 38 23.40 3.41 -9.28
N PHE A 39 22.94 2.29 -8.71
CA PHE A 39 23.33 0.93 -9.05
C PHE A 39 22.12 0.12 -9.53
N LYS A 40 22.39 -0.94 -10.30
CA LYS A 40 21.35 -1.87 -10.76
C LYS A 40 20.78 -2.65 -9.58
N ILE A 41 19.49 -2.98 -9.67
CA ILE A 41 18.83 -3.83 -8.68
C ILE A 41 18.14 -4.97 -9.42
N THR A 42 18.42 -6.18 -8.99
CA THR A 42 17.71 -7.40 -9.41
C THR A 42 17.06 -8.01 -8.18
N ALA A 43 15.76 -8.28 -8.24
CA ALA A 43 15.05 -8.97 -7.17
C ALA A 43 14.35 -10.20 -7.74
N ASN A 44 14.51 -11.37 -7.12
CA ASN A 44 13.94 -12.65 -7.59
C ASN A 44 14.14 -12.88 -9.10
N ASP A 45 15.38 -12.68 -9.56
CA ASP A 45 15.80 -12.76 -10.97
C ASP A 45 15.14 -11.74 -11.93
N VAL A 46 14.41 -10.75 -11.41
CA VAL A 46 13.78 -9.68 -12.19
C VAL A 46 14.53 -8.36 -12.00
N ALA A 47 14.91 -7.72 -13.11
CA ALA A 47 15.50 -6.39 -13.08
C ALA A 47 14.47 -5.34 -12.66
N ILE A 48 14.84 -4.50 -11.70
CA ILE A 48 13.97 -3.45 -11.16
C ILE A 48 14.29 -2.13 -11.85
N ASP A 49 13.36 -1.63 -12.67
CA ASP A 49 13.44 -0.28 -13.24
C ASP A 49 12.88 0.75 -12.26
N ASN A 50 13.75 1.53 -11.63
CA ASN A 50 13.37 2.60 -10.71
C ASN A 50 13.10 3.94 -11.41
N ASN A 51 13.33 4.07 -12.72
CA ASN A 51 13.12 5.35 -13.40
C ASN A 51 11.65 5.59 -13.76
N THR A 52 10.89 4.52 -14.00
CA THR A 52 9.53 4.60 -14.59
C THR A 52 8.40 4.08 -13.70
N ARG A 53 8.69 3.67 -12.45
CA ARG A 53 7.71 3.08 -11.51
C ARG A 53 7.26 4.07 -10.44
N LEU A 54 5.99 3.96 -10.01
CA LEU A 54 5.39 4.88 -9.03
C LEU A 54 6.05 4.82 -7.65
N TYR A 55 6.49 3.63 -7.22
CA TYR A 55 7.15 3.43 -5.93
C TYR A 55 8.54 2.84 -6.19
N PRO A 56 9.52 3.66 -6.59
CA PRO A 56 10.88 3.18 -6.82
C PRO A 56 11.49 2.72 -5.50
N VAL A 57 12.48 1.82 -5.59
CA VAL A 57 13.43 1.62 -4.49
C VAL A 57 14.20 2.92 -4.28
N ILE A 58 14.42 3.31 -3.02
CA ILE A 58 15.11 4.55 -2.66
C ILE A 58 16.34 4.26 -1.79
N VAL A 59 17.26 5.21 -1.70
CA VAL A 59 18.47 5.14 -0.87
C VAL A 59 18.46 6.28 0.15
N TYR A 60 18.65 5.93 1.42
CA TYR A 60 18.79 6.86 2.54
C TYR A 60 19.87 6.35 3.49
N LYS A 61 20.80 7.23 3.91
CA LYS A 61 21.98 6.88 4.73
C LYS A 61 22.71 5.64 4.19
N ASP A 62 23.02 5.67 2.89
CA ASP A 62 23.72 4.59 2.16
C ASP A 62 23.06 3.20 2.26
N THR A 63 21.79 3.16 2.67
CA THR A 63 21.00 1.94 2.79
C THR A 63 19.86 1.95 1.79
N THR A 64 19.61 0.80 1.17
CA THR A 64 18.47 0.57 0.27
C THR A 64 17.18 0.41 1.06
N TYR A 65 16.13 1.10 0.63
CA TYR A 65 14.81 1.09 1.22
C TYR A 65 13.79 0.53 0.23
N LEU A 66 13.07 -0.51 0.66
CA LEU A 66 12.09 -1.21 -0.16
C LEU A 66 10.68 -0.65 0.09
N PRO A 67 9.87 -0.44 -0.96
CA PRO A 67 8.48 0.00 -0.82
C PRO A 67 7.63 -1.11 -0.21
N MET A 68 6.91 -0.82 0.88
CA MET A 68 5.97 -1.75 1.52
C MET A 68 4.56 -1.59 0.92
N THR A 69 4.48 -1.57 -0.41
CA THR A 69 3.18 -1.71 -1.10
C THR A 69 2.74 -3.16 -1.06
N TYR A 70 1.46 -3.41 -1.31
CA TYR A 70 0.95 -4.77 -1.46
C TYR A 70 1.73 -5.57 -2.53
N ASN A 71 1.90 -5.04 -3.75
CA ASN A 71 2.56 -5.78 -4.84
C ASN A 71 4.05 -6.03 -4.57
N ASP A 72 4.78 -5.03 -4.07
CA ASP A 72 6.21 -5.16 -3.78
C ASP A 72 6.48 -6.12 -2.62
N SER A 73 5.67 -6.02 -1.57
CA SER A 73 5.77 -6.92 -0.43
C SER A 73 5.50 -8.35 -0.87
N ARG A 74 4.39 -8.59 -1.59
CA ARG A 74 4.06 -9.94 -2.08
C ARG A 74 5.08 -10.47 -3.06
N PHE A 75 5.67 -9.62 -3.90
CA PHE A 75 6.76 -10.03 -4.77
C PHE A 75 7.99 -10.51 -3.98
N LEU A 76 8.23 -9.94 -2.80
CA LEU A 76 9.33 -10.32 -1.90
C LEU A 76 8.95 -11.41 -0.88
N GLY A 77 7.77 -12.03 -1.00
CA GLY A 77 7.32 -13.02 -0.02
C GLY A 77 6.96 -12.40 1.34
N LEU A 78 6.44 -11.17 1.32
CA LEU A 78 5.95 -10.44 2.48
C LEU A 78 4.49 -10.09 2.29
N GLU A 79 3.83 -9.78 3.39
CA GLU A 79 2.44 -9.38 3.42
C GLU A 79 2.27 -8.14 4.28
N THR A 80 1.45 -7.23 3.80
CA THR A 80 1.15 -5.96 4.46
C THR A 80 -0.34 -5.85 4.71
N ASP A 81 -0.72 -5.61 5.95
CA ASP A 81 -2.08 -5.25 6.34
C ASP A 81 -2.07 -3.90 7.05
N TRP A 82 -3.17 -3.16 6.95
CA TRP A 82 -3.31 -1.87 7.61
C TRP A 82 -4.68 -1.72 8.26
N SER A 83 -4.68 -1.19 9.48
CA SER A 83 -5.90 -0.74 10.15
C SER A 83 -5.67 0.53 10.94
N LEU A 84 -6.72 1.29 11.21
CA LEU A 84 -6.64 2.52 11.99
C LEU A 84 -6.11 2.26 13.42
N ASP A 85 -6.50 1.14 14.01
CA ASP A 85 -6.16 0.79 15.39
C ASP A 85 -4.71 0.27 15.51
N LYS A 86 -4.37 -0.73 14.69
CA LYS A 86 -3.07 -1.44 14.74
C LYS A 86 -1.97 -0.80 13.90
N GLY A 87 -2.32 0.09 12.97
CA GLY A 87 -1.41 0.66 11.99
C GLY A 87 -0.97 -0.34 10.92
N LEU A 88 0.23 -0.15 10.38
CA LEU A 88 0.83 -1.03 9.37
C LEU A 88 1.38 -2.31 10.03
N GLN A 89 1.03 -3.46 9.48
CA GLN A 89 1.54 -4.76 9.88
C GLN A 89 2.27 -5.36 8.70
N ILE A 90 3.54 -5.72 8.90
CA ILE A 90 4.37 -6.39 7.88
C ILE A 90 4.69 -7.78 8.40
N THR A 91 4.37 -8.82 7.64
CA THR A 91 4.60 -10.21 8.02
C THR A 91 5.25 -10.99 6.89
N LYS A 92 6.02 -12.02 7.24
CA LYS A 92 6.52 -12.98 6.26
C LYS A 92 5.37 -13.76 5.65
N ASN A 93 5.46 -14.01 4.35
CA ASN A 93 4.58 -14.90 3.62
C ASN A 93 5.41 -16.02 2.97
N SER A 94 4.90 -17.25 3.00
CA SER A 94 5.58 -18.41 2.41
C SER A 94 5.55 -18.41 0.88
N MET A 95 4.69 -17.58 0.27
CA MET A 95 4.48 -17.49 -1.17
C MET A 95 4.82 -16.09 -1.70
N GLN A 96 5.59 -16.04 -2.79
CA GLN A 96 5.82 -14.81 -3.55
C GLN A 96 4.94 -14.74 -4.81
N LEU A 97 4.46 -13.54 -5.14
CA LEU A 97 3.72 -13.28 -6.38
C LEU A 97 4.64 -12.86 -7.53
N SER A 98 4.08 -12.79 -8.74
CA SER A 98 4.77 -12.25 -9.91
C SER A 98 4.99 -10.74 -9.78
N TYR A 99 6.09 -10.26 -10.36
CA TYR A 99 6.45 -8.84 -10.32
C TYR A 99 5.42 -7.96 -11.04
N ASN A 100 4.95 -6.89 -10.38
CA ASN A 100 4.05 -5.90 -10.96
C ASN A 100 4.51 -4.47 -10.60
N PRO A 101 5.24 -3.80 -11.51
CA PRO A 101 5.94 -2.56 -11.16
C PRO A 101 5.12 -1.27 -11.30
N ASN A 102 3.95 -1.31 -11.93
CA ASN A 102 3.15 -0.12 -12.25
C ASN A 102 3.98 0.99 -12.93
N ASN A 103 4.53 0.70 -14.12
CA ASN A 103 5.46 1.56 -14.87
C ASN A 103 4.78 2.75 -15.59
N ARG A 104 4.21 3.69 -14.83
CA ARG A 104 3.50 4.85 -15.39
C ARG A 104 3.96 6.19 -14.81
N TYR A 105 5.14 6.23 -14.18
CA TYR A 105 5.59 7.40 -13.44
C TYR A 105 7.08 7.70 -13.68
N ILE A 106 7.44 8.91 -14.06
CA ILE A 106 8.85 9.30 -14.28
C ILE A 106 9.43 9.88 -13.00
N ASN A 107 10.50 9.27 -12.47
CA ASN A 107 11.11 9.67 -11.20
C ASN A 107 12.22 10.72 -11.35
N SER A 108 12.40 11.54 -10.31
CA SER A 108 13.56 12.42 -10.14
C SER A 108 14.66 11.69 -9.37
N ALA A 109 15.91 12.10 -9.55
CA ALA A 109 17.06 11.49 -8.87
C ALA A 109 17.06 11.74 -7.35
N LEU A 110 16.52 12.88 -6.89
CA LEU A 110 16.49 13.32 -5.49
C LEU A 110 15.09 13.82 -5.15
N GLU A 111 14.50 13.30 -4.07
CA GLU A 111 13.16 13.67 -3.60
C GLU A 111 13.10 13.73 -2.06
N ASP A 112 12.01 14.31 -1.54
CA ASP A 112 11.73 14.36 -0.10
C ASP A 112 10.92 13.15 0.34
N ALA A 113 11.36 12.54 1.44
CA ALA A 113 10.60 11.57 2.22
C ALA A 113 10.47 12.09 3.65
N VAL A 114 9.66 11.42 4.47
CA VAL A 114 9.51 11.79 5.88
C VAL A 114 9.75 10.58 6.78
N ILE A 115 10.24 10.80 7.99
CA ILE A 115 10.31 9.71 8.98
C ILE A 115 8.89 9.30 9.34
N SER A 116 8.60 8.01 9.25
CA SER A 116 7.26 7.49 9.51
C SER A 116 6.90 7.62 10.99
N GLU A 117 5.74 8.21 11.27
CA GLU A 117 5.12 8.19 12.61
C GLU A 117 4.01 7.13 12.72
N LEU A 118 3.79 6.35 11.66
CA LEU A 118 2.77 5.32 11.64
C LEU A 118 3.12 4.22 12.65
N LYS A 119 2.13 3.83 13.46
CA LYS A 119 2.21 2.59 14.23
C LYS A 119 2.53 1.46 13.26
N THR A 120 3.64 0.77 13.49
CA THR A 120 4.08 -0.30 12.62
C THR A 120 4.50 -1.49 13.46
N SER A 121 4.13 -2.69 13.01
CA SER A 121 4.65 -3.94 13.54
C SER A 121 5.26 -4.79 12.44
N VAL A 122 6.32 -5.52 12.76
CA VAL A 122 6.99 -6.46 11.86
C VAL A 122 7.01 -7.82 12.53
N ASN A 123 6.41 -8.83 11.88
CA ASN A 123 6.21 -10.18 12.44
C ASN A 123 5.61 -10.15 13.86
N GLY A 124 4.62 -9.27 14.09
CA GLY A 124 3.97 -9.09 15.38
C GLY A 124 4.76 -8.26 16.41
N LYS A 125 6.00 -7.86 16.12
CA LYS A 125 6.80 -7.00 17.00
C LYS A 125 6.52 -5.53 16.70
N VAL A 126 6.04 -4.77 17.68
CA VAL A 126 5.81 -3.33 17.55
C VAL A 126 7.17 -2.61 17.40
N ILE A 127 7.26 -1.72 16.42
CA ILE A 127 8.48 -0.97 16.12
C ILE A 127 8.43 0.41 16.76
N ASN A 128 9.47 0.75 17.53
CA ASN A 128 9.69 2.12 17.98
C ASN A 128 10.50 2.92 16.96
N ASN A 129 9.83 3.41 15.92
CA ASN A 129 10.51 3.98 14.75
C ASN A 129 11.33 5.25 15.04
N LYS A 130 10.93 6.04 16.05
CA LYS A 130 11.57 7.33 16.37
C LYS A 130 13.02 7.19 16.86
N ASN A 131 13.37 6.03 17.41
CA ASN A 131 14.68 5.77 18.01
C ASN A 131 15.59 4.92 17.11
N GLU A 132 15.17 4.67 15.87
CA GLU A 132 15.89 3.79 14.96
C GLU A 132 16.93 4.55 14.13
N THR A 133 18.13 4.00 14.02
CA THR A 133 19.19 4.57 13.17
C THR A 133 18.79 4.56 11.70
N LEU A 134 18.11 3.48 11.30
CA LEU A 134 17.46 3.27 10.01
C LEU A 134 15.94 3.21 10.23
N PRO A 135 15.28 4.38 10.39
CA PRO A 135 13.85 4.43 10.60
C PRO A 135 13.12 4.06 9.31
N LEU A 136 11.91 3.53 9.43
CA LEU A 136 10.92 3.47 8.36
C LEU A 136 10.63 4.89 7.88
N LEU A 137 10.53 5.05 6.56
CA LEU A 137 10.20 6.30 5.90
C LEU A 137 8.81 6.23 5.30
N VAL A 138 8.15 7.37 5.12
CA VAL A 138 7.01 7.52 4.20
C VAL A 138 7.48 8.31 3.00
N PHE A 139 7.29 7.75 1.82
CA PHE A 139 7.58 8.38 0.54
C PHE A 139 6.40 8.10 -0.39
N ARG A 140 5.81 9.18 -0.95
CA ARG A 140 4.59 9.11 -1.76
C ARG A 140 3.47 8.33 -1.06
N ASP A 141 3.25 8.67 0.20
CA ASP A 141 2.22 8.08 1.07
C ASP A 141 2.36 6.58 1.35
N ILE A 142 3.47 5.95 0.96
CA ILE A 142 3.78 4.55 1.23
C ILE A 142 4.94 4.43 2.20
N THR A 143 4.87 3.43 3.08
CA THR A 143 5.97 3.13 4.01
C THR A 143 7.10 2.38 3.30
N TYR A 144 8.33 2.76 3.61
CA TYR A 144 9.55 2.17 3.09
C TYR A 144 10.38 1.55 4.20
N ALA A 145 10.82 0.31 3.99
CA ALA A 145 11.58 -0.45 4.97
C ALA A 145 13.07 -0.58 4.59
N PRO A 146 14.01 -0.27 5.51
CA PRO A 146 15.43 -0.43 5.26
C PRO A 146 15.83 -1.90 5.13
N LEU A 147 16.44 -2.25 4.00
CA LEU A 147 16.86 -3.61 3.68
C LEU A 147 17.86 -4.16 4.71
N MET A 148 18.85 -3.37 5.14
CA MET A 148 19.87 -3.84 6.08
C MET A 148 19.31 -4.14 7.47
N ARG A 149 18.23 -3.46 7.88
CA ARG A 149 17.64 -3.64 9.21
C ARG A 149 16.65 -4.79 9.26
N TYR A 150 15.87 -4.99 8.19
CA TYR A 150 14.77 -5.95 8.19
C TYR A 150 14.96 -7.13 7.23
N GLY A 151 15.82 -7.00 6.23
CA GLY A 151 15.90 -7.92 5.09
C GLY A 151 16.14 -9.38 5.48
N VAL A 152 17.19 -9.65 6.27
CA VAL A 152 17.58 -11.02 6.60
C VAL A 152 16.65 -11.61 7.68
N ASP A 153 16.67 -11.03 8.87
CA ASP A 153 16.05 -11.67 10.05
C ASP A 153 14.53 -11.54 10.05
N GLU A 154 14.01 -10.41 9.59
CA GLU A 154 12.58 -10.13 9.64
C GLU A 154 11.86 -10.49 8.34
N PHE A 155 12.48 -10.28 7.18
CA PHE A 155 11.84 -10.51 5.88
C PHE A 155 12.25 -11.83 5.20
N ASN A 156 13.22 -12.56 5.77
CA ASN A 156 13.74 -13.81 5.21
C ASN A 156 14.25 -13.67 3.78
N LEU A 157 14.83 -12.51 3.46
CA LEU A 157 15.51 -12.23 2.21
C LEU A 157 16.97 -12.63 2.33
N THR A 158 17.56 -12.92 1.18
CA THR A 158 19.01 -12.92 0.99
C THR A 158 19.35 -11.76 0.07
N PHE A 159 20.51 -11.14 0.27
CA PHE A 159 20.99 -10.14 -0.67
C PHE A 159 22.50 -10.12 -0.72
N SER A 160 23.01 -9.70 -1.87
CA SER A 160 24.44 -9.53 -2.11
C SER A 160 24.64 -8.31 -3.01
N PHE A 161 25.77 -7.64 -2.85
CA PHE A 161 26.15 -6.55 -3.74
C PHE A 161 27.37 -6.96 -4.56
N ASP A 162 27.31 -6.72 -5.85
CA ASP A 162 28.42 -6.88 -6.79
C ASP A 162 28.62 -5.57 -7.56
N ALA A 163 29.87 -5.16 -7.79
CA ALA A 163 30.16 -3.87 -8.42
C ALA A 163 29.60 -3.74 -9.85
N ASN A 164 29.47 -4.85 -10.58
CA ASN A 164 29.01 -4.86 -11.97
C ASN A 164 27.51 -5.18 -12.09
N LYS A 165 27.03 -6.13 -11.28
CA LYS A 165 25.63 -6.60 -11.28
C LYS A 165 24.72 -5.76 -10.37
N GLY A 166 25.30 -4.98 -9.46
CA GLY A 166 24.59 -4.17 -8.49
C GLY A 166 24.05 -4.99 -7.31
N LEU A 167 22.93 -4.55 -6.75
CA LEU A 167 22.27 -5.22 -5.64
C LEU A 167 21.38 -6.36 -6.16
N ILE A 168 21.60 -7.56 -5.63
CA ILE A 168 20.77 -8.74 -5.90
C ILE A 168 20.02 -9.08 -4.62
N ILE A 169 18.70 -9.22 -4.70
CA ILE A 169 17.81 -9.55 -3.58
C ILE A 169 17.02 -10.80 -3.96
N ASN A 170 16.96 -11.80 -3.10
CA ASN A 170 16.12 -12.98 -3.33
C ASN A 170 15.31 -13.29 -2.08
N SER A 171 14.01 -13.48 -2.26
CA SER A 171 13.15 -14.06 -1.23
C SER A 171 13.37 -15.56 -1.15
N LYS A 172 13.23 -16.12 0.06
CA LYS A 172 13.16 -17.57 0.26
C LYS A 172 11.73 -18.11 0.12
N ALA A 173 10.75 -17.27 -0.20
CA ALA A 173 9.37 -17.68 -0.43
C ALA A 173 9.24 -18.50 -1.72
N THR A 174 8.30 -19.44 -1.72
CA THR A 174 8.02 -20.27 -2.90
C THR A 174 7.31 -19.42 -3.94
N LYS A 175 7.77 -19.44 -5.19
CA LYS A 175 7.06 -18.76 -6.28
C LYS A 175 5.68 -19.37 -6.43
N ALA A 176 4.64 -18.59 -6.20
CA ALA A 176 3.28 -19.02 -6.46
C ALA A 176 3.21 -19.46 -7.93
N SER A 177 2.77 -20.71 -8.15
CA SER A 177 2.54 -21.26 -9.49
C SER A 177 1.52 -20.39 -10.21
N SER A 178 2.01 -19.40 -10.96
CA SER A 178 1.22 -18.67 -11.92
C SER A 178 1.11 -19.58 -13.14
N ALA A 179 0.03 -20.35 -13.25
CA ALA A 179 -0.44 -20.71 -14.57
C ALA A 179 -0.74 -19.37 -15.27
N THR A 180 0.06 -19.00 -16.27
CA THR A 180 -0.21 -17.82 -17.08
C THR A 180 -1.49 -18.09 -17.86
N ILE A 181 -2.63 -17.76 -17.26
CA ILE A 181 -3.92 -17.71 -17.93
C ILE A 181 -4.03 -16.30 -18.52
N PRO A 182 -4.33 -16.16 -19.83
CA PRO A 182 -4.53 -14.86 -20.48
C PRO A 182 -5.49 -13.96 -19.70
N ALA A 183 -5.22 -12.65 -19.66
CA ALA A 183 -6.03 -11.69 -18.92
C ALA A 183 -7.47 -11.55 -19.46
N ASP A 184 -7.69 -11.97 -20.70
CA ASP A 184 -8.97 -12.06 -21.41
C ASP A 184 -9.67 -13.42 -21.26
N ALA A 185 -9.15 -14.33 -20.42
CA ALA A 185 -9.84 -15.55 -20.12
C ALA A 185 -11.21 -15.25 -19.49
N LYS A 186 -12.25 -15.83 -20.09
CA LYS A 186 -13.65 -15.73 -19.60
C LYS A 186 -13.80 -16.09 -18.13
N VAL A 187 -12.90 -16.92 -17.60
CA VAL A 187 -12.81 -17.19 -16.16
C VAL A 187 -11.34 -17.07 -15.77
N TYR A 188 -11.05 -16.20 -14.81
CA TYR A 188 -9.74 -16.13 -14.18
C TYR A 188 -9.83 -16.78 -12.79
N SER A 189 -8.84 -17.58 -12.42
CA SER A 189 -8.77 -18.14 -11.08
C SER A 189 -7.34 -18.23 -10.59
N GLN A 190 -7.17 -18.10 -9.28
CA GLN A 190 -5.89 -18.21 -8.62
C GLN A 190 -6.04 -19.01 -7.32
N VAL A 191 -5.10 -19.92 -7.09
CA VAL A 191 -5.06 -20.78 -5.90
C VAL A 191 -4.19 -20.14 -4.82
N PHE A 192 -4.73 -20.10 -3.60
CA PHE A 192 -4.11 -19.62 -2.36
C PHE A 192 -4.28 -20.72 -1.31
N ASP A 193 -3.24 -21.53 -1.10
CA ASP A 193 -3.28 -22.71 -0.25
C ASP A 193 -4.45 -23.66 -0.58
N ASN A 194 -5.46 -23.75 0.29
CA ASN A 194 -6.67 -24.57 0.12
C ASN A 194 -7.86 -23.82 -0.49
N VAL A 195 -7.71 -22.53 -0.79
CA VAL A 195 -8.73 -21.63 -1.33
C VAL A 195 -8.42 -21.32 -2.79
N THR A 196 -9.38 -21.51 -3.69
CA THR A 196 -9.28 -20.98 -5.07
C THR A 196 -10.22 -19.79 -5.20
N VAL A 197 -9.69 -18.62 -5.53
CA VAL A 197 -10.51 -17.44 -5.87
C VAL A 197 -10.76 -17.43 -7.36
N ILE A 198 -12.00 -17.17 -7.76
CA ILE A 198 -12.46 -17.22 -9.15
C ILE A 198 -13.17 -15.91 -9.47
N LEU A 199 -12.79 -15.32 -10.60
CA LEU A 199 -13.46 -14.20 -11.24
C LEU A 199 -14.14 -14.71 -12.52
N ASP A 200 -15.47 -14.75 -12.50
CA ASP A 200 -16.28 -15.14 -13.66
C ASP A 200 -16.53 -13.95 -14.57
N ARG A 201 -15.69 -13.78 -15.59
CA ARG A 201 -15.81 -12.72 -16.60
C ARG A 201 -16.44 -13.26 -17.89
N SER A 202 -17.31 -14.28 -17.79
CA SER A 202 -17.95 -14.89 -18.95
C SER A 202 -18.85 -13.90 -19.71
N TRP A 203 -19.31 -12.86 -19.01
CA TRP A 203 -20.03 -11.72 -19.54
C TRP A 203 -19.30 -10.43 -19.15
N ASN A 204 -19.17 -9.50 -20.09
CA ASN A 204 -18.50 -8.22 -19.84
C ASN A 204 -19.22 -7.45 -18.72
N ASN A 205 -18.44 -6.87 -17.80
CA ASN A 205 -18.93 -5.99 -16.75
C ASN A 205 -19.99 -6.65 -15.84
N GLN A 206 -19.90 -7.96 -15.63
CA GLN A 206 -20.87 -8.71 -14.83
C GLN A 206 -20.66 -8.48 -13.33
N SER A 207 -21.66 -7.90 -12.67
CA SER A 207 -21.67 -7.76 -11.21
C SER A 207 -21.91 -9.11 -10.50
N GLY A 208 -21.35 -9.26 -9.31
CA GLY A 208 -21.48 -10.48 -8.50
C GLY A 208 -20.71 -11.66 -9.11
N ASN A 209 -19.55 -11.38 -9.70
CA ASN A 209 -18.70 -12.35 -10.41
C ASN A 209 -17.58 -12.98 -9.56
N LEU A 210 -17.53 -12.72 -8.26
CA LEU A 210 -16.50 -13.27 -7.37
C LEU A 210 -16.97 -14.56 -6.70
N TYR A 211 -16.16 -15.60 -6.80
CA TYR A 211 -16.39 -16.90 -6.16
C TYR A 211 -15.15 -17.37 -5.43
N VAL A 212 -15.37 -18.24 -4.45
CA VAL A 212 -14.33 -19.00 -3.76
C VAL A 212 -14.67 -20.47 -3.80
N LYS A 213 -13.70 -21.31 -4.14
CA LYS A 213 -13.77 -22.77 -3.98
C LYS A 213 -12.86 -23.22 -2.84
N GLU A 214 -13.44 -23.91 -1.88
CA GLU A 214 -12.74 -24.53 -0.74
C GLU A 214 -13.38 -25.89 -0.45
N ASN A 215 -12.57 -26.93 -0.20
CA ASN A 215 -13.06 -28.30 0.06
C ASN A 215 -14.03 -28.83 -1.01
N ASN A 216 -13.74 -28.54 -2.29
CA ASN A 216 -14.60 -28.83 -3.45
C ASN A 216 -15.98 -28.14 -3.48
N ILE A 217 -16.25 -27.22 -2.55
CA ILE A 217 -17.46 -26.41 -2.54
C ILE A 217 -17.14 -25.05 -3.14
N THR A 218 -17.85 -24.67 -4.20
CA THR A 218 -17.78 -23.32 -4.77
C THR A 218 -18.92 -22.47 -4.23
N LYS A 219 -18.59 -21.31 -3.66
CA LYS A 219 -19.56 -20.31 -3.20
C LYS A 219 -19.30 -18.96 -3.85
N LYS A 220 -20.37 -18.25 -4.20
CA LYS A 220 -20.31 -16.84 -4.58
C LYS A 220 -20.09 -16.01 -3.33
N ILE A 221 -19.24 -14.99 -3.41
CA ILE A 221 -18.98 -14.07 -2.30
C ILE A 221 -18.98 -12.61 -2.76
N GLY A 222 -19.11 -11.70 -1.79
CA GLY A 222 -19.10 -10.26 -1.98
C GLY A 222 -20.48 -9.66 -2.23
N ASN A 223 -20.47 -8.34 -2.43
CA ASN A 223 -21.62 -7.55 -2.84
C ASN A 223 -22.00 -7.88 -4.29
N PRO A 224 -23.28 -8.23 -4.57
CA PRO A 224 -23.74 -8.59 -5.91
C PRO A 224 -23.75 -7.42 -6.91
N ASN A 225 -23.67 -6.17 -6.46
CA ASN A 225 -23.57 -4.99 -7.32
C ASN A 225 -22.14 -4.70 -7.76
N TYR A 226 -21.15 -5.42 -7.23
CA TYR A 226 -19.76 -5.14 -7.53
C TYR A 226 -19.28 -6.00 -8.69
N ILE A 227 -18.58 -5.38 -9.62
CA ILE A 227 -17.82 -6.05 -10.68
C ILE A 227 -16.40 -6.21 -10.16
N TYR A 228 -16.02 -7.43 -9.79
CA TYR A 228 -14.71 -7.74 -9.22
C TYR A 228 -13.67 -8.05 -10.30
N GLY A 229 -12.44 -7.64 -10.04
CA GLY A 229 -11.28 -7.80 -10.91
C GLY A 229 -11.41 -7.06 -12.23
N GLU A 230 -12.07 -5.90 -12.25
CA GLU A 230 -12.10 -4.99 -13.38
C GLU A 230 -11.85 -3.55 -12.91
N SER A 231 -11.16 -2.76 -13.73
CA SER A 231 -10.98 -1.33 -13.52
C SER A 231 -11.75 -0.52 -14.56
N TYR A 232 -12.32 0.60 -14.15
CA TYR A 232 -13.06 1.55 -14.97
C TYR A 232 -12.26 2.85 -15.20
N SER A 233 -12.28 3.34 -16.43
CA SER A 233 -11.82 4.70 -16.79
C SER A 233 -12.77 5.35 -17.80
N LYS A 234 -12.94 6.67 -17.69
CA LYS A 234 -13.72 7.49 -18.61
C LYS A 234 -12.89 8.67 -19.13
N VAL A 235 -12.78 8.78 -20.46
CA VAL A 235 -12.11 9.90 -21.13
C VAL A 235 -13.09 10.50 -22.14
N GLY A 236 -13.69 11.64 -21.79
CA GLY A 236 -14.78 12.23 -22.56
C GLY A 236 -16.00 11.31 -22.61
N ALA A 237 -16.42 10.92 -23.82
CA ALA A 237 -17.53 10.00 -24.05
C ALA A 237 -17.13 8.51 -24.05
N ILE A 238 -15.83 8.21 -23.99
CA ILE A 238 -15.33 6.83 -24.05
C ILE A 238 -15.24 6.27 -22.64
N GLU A 239 -15.91 5.14 -22.42
CA GLU A 239 -15.84 4.36 -21.19
C GLU A 239 -15.09 3.05 -21.46
N THR A 240 -14.19 2.68 -20.57
CA THR A 240 -13.35 1.49 -20.73
C THR A 240 -13.31 0.70 -19.43
N TYR A 241 -13.59 -0.59 -19.54
CA TYR A 241 -13.40 -1.60 -18.51
C TYR A 241 -12.19 -2.43 -18.89
N SER A 242 -11.28 -2.67 -17.94
CA SER A 242 -10.06 -3.46 -18.17
C SER A 242 -9.92 -4.55 -17.12
N PRO A 243 -9.64 -5.80 -17.51
CA PRO A 243 -9.47 -6.89 -16.57
C PRO A 243 -8.26 -6.65 -15.67
N VAL A 244 -8.43 -6.93 -14.38
CA VAL A 244 -7.39 -6.84 -13.35
C VAL A 244 -7.27 -8.20 -12.67
N ASN A 245 -6.18 -8.92 -12.97
CA ASN A 245 -5.88 -10.25 -12.41
C ASN A 245 -5.15 -10.18 -11.06
N ASN A 246 -5.32 -9.08 -10.32
CA ASN A 246 -4.68 -8.89 -9.03
C ASN A 246 -5.59 -9.43 -7.92
N LEU A 247 -5.28 -10.64 -7.44
CA LEU A 247 -5.98 -11.29 -6.35
C LEU A 247 -5.00 -11.57 -5.20
N SER A 248 -5.51 -11.46 -3.98
CA SER A 248 -4.84 -11.91 -2.77
C SER A 248 -5.82 -12.58 -1.83
N VAL A 249 -5.31 -13.46 -0.97
CA VAL A 249 -6.04 -13.98 0.18
C VAL A 249 -5.16 -13.84 1.42
N SER A 250 -5.75 -13.32 2.50
CA SER A 250 -5.12 -13.16 3.82
C SER A 250 -6.17 -13.19 4.92
N ASP A 251 -5.95 -13.92 6.01
CA ASP A 251 -6.89 -13.96 7.15
C ASP A 251 -8.37 -14.17 6.74
N ARG A 252 -8.60 -15.04 5.76
CA ARG A 252 -9.93 -15.30 5.17
C ARG A 252 -10.53 -14.12 4.39
N TRP A 253 -9.75 -13.11 4.03
CA TRP A 253 -10.16 -11.99 3.19
C TRP A 253 -9.57 -12.11 1.79
N VAL A 254 -10.42 -11.99 0.77
CA VAL A 254 -10.01 -11.86 -0.63
C VAL A 254 -9.84 -10.39 -0.97
N TYR A 255 -8.65 -9.98 -1.40
CA TYR A 255 -8.39 -8.60 -1.83
C TYR A 255 -8.39 -8.53 -3.35
N VAL A 256 -9.12 -7.55 -3.88
CA VAL A 256 -9.37 -7.42 -5.32
C VAL A 256 -9.82 -6.00 -5.66
N VAL A 257 -9.60 -5.57 -6.91
CA VAL A 257 -10.20 -4.32 -7.42
C VAL A 257 -11.67 -4.57 -7.73
N ALA A 258 -12.55 -3.63 -7.41
CA ALA A 258 -13.95 -3.71 -7.80
C ALA A 258 -14.51 -2.36 -8.25
N ILE A 259 -15.55 -2.42 -9.06
CA ILE A 259 -16.39 -1.28 -9.45
C ILE A 259 -17.78 -1.54 -8.87
N ASP A 260 -18.34 -0.56 -8.17
CA ASP A 260 -19.75 -0.61 -7.77
C ASP A 260 -20.62 -0.19 -8.97
N SER A 261 -21.26 -1.16 -9.63
CA SER A 261 -22.09 -0.90 -10.82
C SER A 261 -23.36 -0.12 -10.51
N SER A 262 -23.70 0.06 -9.23
CA SER A 262 -24.85 0.86 -8.79
C SER A 262 -24.49 2.31 -8.46
N ALA A 263 -23.19 2.64 -8.41
CA ALA A 263 -22.72 3.97 -8.07
C ALA A 263 -22.60 4.91 -9.28
N SER A 264 -22.75 6.22 -9.04
CA SER A 264 -22.44 7.27 -10.01
C SER A 264 -21.68 8.41 -9.31
N PRO A 265 -20.48 8.79 -9.79
CA PRO A 265 -19.76 8.22 -10.94
C PRO A 265 -19.21 6.82 -10.64
N LEU A 266 -19.02 6.02 -11.69
CA LEU A 266 -18.29 4.75 -11.59
C LEU A 266 -16.82 5.03 -11.29
N ILE A 267 -16.28 4.35 -10.29
CA ILE A 267 -14.88 4.45 -9.88
C ILE A 267 -14.36 3.06 -9.50
N SER A 268 -13.09 2.81 -9.84
CA SER A 268 -12.37 1.61 -9.39
C SER A 268 -11.98 1.78 -7.93
N LYS A 269 -12.19 0.76 -7.10
CA LYS A 269 -11.80 0.74 -5.69
C LYS A 269 -11.07 -0.56 -5.38
N ASN A 270 -10.09 -0.50 -4.49
CA ASN A 270 -9.60 -1.70 -3.86
C ASN A 270 -10.60 -2.12 -2.77
N VAL A 271 -10.97 -3.39 -2.75
CA VAL A 271 -11.90 -3.95 -1.77
C VAL A 271 -11.33 -5.24 -1.20
N ARG A 272 -11.79 -5.59 -0.01
CA ARG A 272 -11.61 -6.92 0.55
C ARG A 272 -12.96 -7.55 0.86
N VAL A 273 -13.07 -8.86 0.61
CA VAL A 273 -14.27 -9.65 0.84
C VAL A 273 -13.95 -10.81 1.77
N ASN A 274 -14.62 -10.91 2.91
CA ASN A 274 -14.40 -12.02 3.82
C ASN A 274 -15.07 -13.29 3.28
N ILE A 275 -14.30 -14.37 3.20
CA ILE A 275 -14.72 -15.67 2.68
C ILE A 275 -15.85 -16.26 3.53
N ASP A 276 -15.82 -16.07 4.85
CA ASP A 276 -16.73 -16.72 5.78
C ASP A 276 -17.97 -15.88 6.09
N THR A 277 -17.79 -14.58 6.34
CA THR A 277 -18.89 -13.68 6.71
C THR A 277 -19.55 -12.99 5.52
N ASN A 278 -18.95 -13.08 4.33
CA ASN A 278 -19.35 -12.35 3.13
C ASN A 278 -19.29 -10.81 3.25
N GLU A 279 -18.64 -10.31 4.31
CA GLU A 279 -18.47 -8.89 4.54
C GLU A 279 -17.60 -8.26 3.45
N VAL A 280 -17.97 -7.05 2.99
CA VAL A 280 -17.20 -6.29 1.99
C VAL A 280 -16.74 -4.98 2.59
N GLN A 281 -15.45 -4.69 2.44
CA GLN A 281 -14.85 -3.44 2.91
C GLN A 281 -14.04 -2.79 1.79
N VAL A 282 -14.20 -1.48 1.63
CA VAL A 282 -13.32 -0.68 0.76
C VAL A 282 -12.01 -0.44 1.49
N THR A 283 -10.90 -0.82 0.88
CA THR A 283 -9.55 -0.57 1.42
C THR A 283 -9.08 0.80 0.91
N LYS A 284 -8.67 1.67 1.84
CA LYS A 284 -8.12 2.98 1.53
C LYS A 284 -6.66 2.87 1.08
#